data_AF-A0A1G8VFT5-F1
#
_entry.id   AF-A0A1G8VFT5-F1
#
_cell.length_a   1.000
_cell.length_b   1.000
_cell.length_c   1.000
_cell.angle_alpha   90.00
_cell.angle_beta   90.00
_cell.angle_gamma   90.00
#
_symmetry.space_group_name_H-M   'P 1'
#
loop_
_entity.id
_entity.type
_entity.pdbx_description
1 polymer ?
#
loop_
_entity_poly.entity_id
_entity_poly.type
_entity_poly.pdbx_seq_one_letter_code
_entity_poly.pdbx_strand_id
1 'polypeptide(L)'
;MHMLVAIRRAVALALPAVAAAGLLAVPAQAAVAELDIVRHNVREGTFQRWFLTCPPDTSRHPHAEAACDLLTEVDGDLDWLATGSTGCSRELDPVHVNIRGTWRGRHKEFAHMYANACVLDRQAGPVVP
;
A
#
# COMPACT_ATOMS: atom_id res chain seq x y z
N MET A 1 54.94 23.93 66.69
CA MET A 1 56.29 23.99 66.09
C MET A 1 56.18 23.41 64.68
N HIS A 2 56.38 24.27 63.65
CA HIS A 2 56.47 23.99 62.19
C HIS A 2 55.20 23.43 61.50
N MET A 3 54.40 24.13 60.66
CA MET A 3 54.58 25.08 59.54
C MET A 3 54.81 24.42 58.17
N LEU A 4 54.08 24.93 57.15
CA LEU A 4 54.18 24.77 55.67
C LEU A 4 53.33 23.62 55.07
N VAL A 5 52.19 23.80 54.38
CA VAL A 5 51.80 24.57 53.15
C VAL A 5 52.58 24.15 51.90
N ALA A 6 51.87 23.60 50.89
CA ALA A 6 52.02 23.77 49.43
C ALA A 6 51.51 22.53 48.67
N ILE A 7 50.93 22.51 47.47
CA ILE A 7 50.47 23.47 46.45
C ILE A 7 49.52 22.65 45.55
N ARG A 8 48.49 23.30 45.00
CA ARG A 8 47.48 22.73 44.11
C ARG A 8 48.07 22.20 42.79
N ARG A 9 47.62 21.05 42.30
CA ARG A 9 47.52 20.77 40.86
C ARG A 9 46.08 20.40 40.52
N ALA A 10 45.35 21.37 39.98
CA ALA A 10 44.11 21.12 39.27
C ALA A 10 44.48 20.42 37.95
N VAL A 11 44.00 19.19 37.76
CA VAL A 11 44.08 18.50 36.48
C VAL A 11 42.85 18.91 35.67
N ALA A 12 43.12 19.53 34.52
CA ALA A 12 42.12 20.03 33.60
C ALA A 12 41.40 18.89 32.86
N LEU A 13 40.18 19.23 32.43
CA LEU A 13 39.14 18.39 31.83
C LEU A 13 39.57 17.62 30.58
N ALA A 14 38.97 16.45 30.41
CA ALA A 14 38.52 15.98 29.10
C ALA A 14 37.15 15.30 29.26
N LEU A 15 36.08 16.07 29.05
CA LEU A 15 34.74 15.51 28.84
C LEU A 15 34.75 14.81 27.47
N PRO A 16 34.36 13.54 27.37
CA PRO A 16 34.16 12.92 26.07
C PRO A 16 32.98 13.63 25.39
N ALA A 17 33.23 14.27 24.25
CA ALA A 17 32.17 14.75 23.37
C ALA A 17 31.45 13.52 22.80
N VAL A 18 30.30 13.18 23.39
CA VAL A 18 29.41 12.16 22.86
C VAL A 18 28.75 12.78 21.62
N ALA A 19 29.26 12.46 20.43
CA ALA A 19 28.60 12.77 19.18
C ALA A 19 27.31 11.92 19.10
N ALA A 20 26.19 12.48 19.52
CA ALA A 20 24.88 11.89 19.29
C ALA A 20 24.58 11.96 17.78
N ALA A 21 24.96 10.92 17.05
CA ALA A 21 24.46 10.68 15.71
C ALA A 21 22.95 10.42 15.81
N GLY A 22 22.16 11.48 15.63
CA GLY A 22 20.71 11.38 15.50
C GLY A 22 20.38 10.60 14.24
N LEU A 23 20.17 9.28 14.39
CA LEU A 23 19.43 8.50 13.41
C LEU A 23 18.02 9.08 13.38
N LEU A 24 17.72 9.89 12.35
CA LEU A 24 16.33 10.20 12.01
C LEU A 24 15.70 8.88 11.56
N ALA A 25 15.07 8.18 12.51
CA ALA A 25 14.19 7.07 12.20
C ALA A 25 13.00 7.65 11.44
N VAL A 26 13.04 7.59 10.11
CA VAL A 26 11.86 7.80 9.29
C VAL A 26 10.91 6.66 9.66
N PRO A 27 9.70 6.94 10.18
CA PRO A 27 8.75 5.86 10.42
C PRO A 27 8.49 5.19 9.08
N ALA A 28 8.75 3.89 8.97
CA ALA A 28 8.26 3.12 7.84
C ALA A 28 6.73 3.13 7.95
N GLN A 29 6.04 3.88 7.08
CA GLN A 29 4.59 3.75 6.97
C GLN A 29 4.32 2.30 6.54
N ALA A 30 3.76 1.49 7.44
CA ALA A 30 3.32 0.16 7.09
C ALA A 30 2.26 0.27 6.00
N ALA A 31 2.40 -0.51 4.92
CA ALA A 31 1.37 -0.57 3.90
C ALA A 31 0.04 -1.02 4.52
N VAL A 32 -0.99 -0.24 4.26
CA VAL A 32 -2.38 -0.54 4.60
C VAL A 32 -2.92 -1.61 3.66
N ALA A 33 -2.46 -1.65 2.41
CA ALA A 33 -2.86 -2.67 1.45
C ALA A 33 -1.66 -3.16 0.65
N GLU A 34 -1.64 -4.45 0.34
CA GLU A 34 -0.76 -5.07 -0.65
C GLU A 34 -1.60 -6.11 -1.41
N LEU A 35 -1.97 -5.80 -2.65
CA LEU A 35 -2.87 -6.62 -3.46
C LEU A 35 -2.22 -6.97 -4.81
N ASP A 36 -2.22 -8.26 -5.15
CA ASP A 36 -1.95 -8.81 -6.47
C ASP A 36 -3.29 -8.93 -7.21
N ILE A 37 -3.41 -8.21 -8.33
CA ILE A 37 -4.64 -8.10 -9.13
C ILE A 37 -4.36 -8.73 -10.48
N VAL A 38 -5.13 -9.75 -10.84
CA VAL A 38 -5.04 -10.44 -12.14
C VAL A 38 -6.35 -10.28 -12.89
N ARG A 39 -6.27 -9.77 -14.12
CA ARG A 39 -7.36 -9.71 -15.08
C ARG A 39 -7.11 -10.71 -16.20
N HIS A 40 -8.15 -11.45 -16.58
CA HIS A 40 -8.14 -12.36 -17.72
C HIS A 40 -9.30 -12.00 -18.64
N ASN A 41 -8.97 -11.56 -19.86
CA ASN A 41 -9.95 -11.41 -20.93
C ASN A 41 -10.16 -12.79 -21.59
N VAL A 42 -11.34 -13.38 -21.40
CA VAL A 42 -11.60 -14.78 -21.79
C VAL A 42 -11.59 -14.97 -23.30
N ARG A 43 -12.10 -13.99 -24.06
CA ARG A 43 -12.16 -14.06 -25.52
C ARG A 43 -10.78 -13.94 -26.15
N GLU A 44 -9.99 -12.99 -25.67
CA GLU A 44 -8.64 -12.73 -26.19
C GLU A 44 -7.60 -13.72 -25.65
N GLY A 45 -7.89 -14.40 -24.54
CA GLY A 45 -6.96 -15.30 -23.86
C GLY A 45 -5.78 -14.55 -23.23
N THR A 46 -5.93 -13.26 -22.95
CA THR A 46 -4.87 -12.38 -22.44
C THR A 46 -4.96 -12.22 -20.93
N PHE A 47 -3.80 -12.17 -20.28
CA PHE A 47 -3.69 -11.95 -18.84
C PHE A 47 -2.91 -10.67 -18.57
N GLN A 48 -3.41 -9.90 -17.62
CA GLN A 48 -2.73 -8.70 -17.12
C GLN A 48 -2.66 -8.80 -15.60
N ARG A 49 -1.59 -8.25 -15.04
CA ARG A 49 -1.32 -8.28 -13.60
C ARG A 49 -0.83 -6.93 -13.11
N TRP A 50 -1.35 -6.49 -11.98
CA TRP A 50 -0.91 -5.27 -11.29
C TRP A 50 -0.72 -5.53 -9.80
N PHE A 51 0.16 -4.75 -9.21
CA PHE A 51 0.39 -4.72 -7.78
C PHE A 51 -0.04 -3.37 -7.24
N LEU A 52 -1.01 -3.38 -6.32
CA LEU A 52 -1.47 -2.19 -5.62
C LEU A 52 -0.89 -2.21 -4.20
N THR A 53 -0.29 -1.09 -3.81
CA THR A 53 0.12 -0.82 -2.44
C THR A 53 -0.57 0.45 -2.00
N CYS A 54 -1.13 0.44 -0.79
CA CYS A 54 -1.66 1.65 -0.16
C CYS A 54 -0.86 1.95 1.11
N PRO A 55 -0.42 3.20 1.37
CA PRO A 55 -0.64 4.41 0.58
C PRO A 55 0.05 4.39 -0.80
N PRO A 56 -0.41 5.21 -1.77
CA PRO A 56 -0.12 5.03 -3.20
C PRO A 56 1.30 5.46 -3.62
N ASP A 57 2.05 6.19 -2.79
CA ASP A 57 3.33 6.84 -3.14
C ASP A 57 4.37 5.92 -3.80
N THR A 58 4.37 4.63 -3.43
CA THR A 58 5.30 3.63 -3.95
C THR A 58 4.65 2.63 -4.91
N SER A 59 3.34 2.75 -5.13
CA SER A 59 2.61 1.82 -5.97
C SER A 59 2.86 2.09 -7.46
N ARG A 60 3.05 1.00 -8.22
CA ARG A 60 3.14 1.04 -9.69
C ARG A 60 1.78 0.83 -10.36
N HIS A 61 0.71 0.79 -9.59
CA HIS A 61 -0.65 0.69 -10.11
C HIS A 61 -0.99 1.97 -10.88
N PRO A 62 -1.49 1.89 -12.13
CA PRO A 62 -1.69 3.07 -12.97
C PRO A 62 -2.73 4.05 -12.40
N HIS A 63 -3.60 3.57 -11.50
CA HIS A 63 -4.64 4.35 -10.82
C HIS A 63 -4.51 4.27 -9.29
N ALA A 64 -3.29 4.19 -8.76
CA ALA A 64 -3.03 3.93 -7.34
C ALA A 64 -3.82 4.83 -6.38
N GLU A 65 -3.87 6.14 -6.62
CA GLU A 65 -4.62 7.09 -5.78
C GLU A 65 -6.12 6.73 -5.73
N ALA A 66 -6.78 6.69 -6.89
CA ALA A 66 -8.20 6.37 -6.99
C ALA A 66 -8.54 4.97 -6.45
N ALA A 67 -7.64 3.99 -6.64
CA ALA A 67 -7.81 2.64 -6.10
C ALA A 67 -7.76 2.64 -4.56
N CYS A 68 -6.77 3.31 -3.97
CA CYS A 68 -6.61 3.38 -2.53
C CYS A 68 -7.74 4.19 -1.86
N ASP A 69 -8.23 5.25 -2.50
CA ASP A 69 -9.37 6.02 -2.02
C ASP A 69 -10.63 5.15 -1.96
N LEU A 70 -10.95 4.43 -3.05
CA LEU A 70 -12.09 3.52 -3.09
C LEU A 70 -11.97 2.41 -2.04
N LEU A 71 -10.81 1.76 -1.92
CA LEU A 71 -10.61 0.72 -0.90
C LEU A 71 -10.69 1.28 0.51
N THR A 72 -10.31 2.53 0.73
CA THR A 72 -10.47 3.19 2.03
C THR A 72 -11.94 3.44 2.36
N GLU A 73 -12.73 3.90 1.37
CA GLU A 73 -14.17 4.13 1.52
C GLU A 73 -14.92 2.87 1.91
N VAL A 74 -14.55 1.72 1.34
CA VAL A 74 -15.20 0.42 1.61
C VAL A 74 -14.47 -0.43 2.68
N ASP A 75 -13.51 0.12 3.42
CA ASP A 75 -12.64 -0.59 4.38
C ASP A 75 -12.04 -1.91 3.82
N GLY A 76 -11.63 -1.88 2.56
CA GLY A 76 -11.04 -3.00 1.84
C GLY A 76 -11.99 -4.19 1.68
N ASP A 77 -13.30 -3.98 1.78
CA ASP A 77 -14.31 -4.96 1.42
C ASP A 77 -14.41 -5.10 -0.10
N LEU A 78 -13.81 -6.16 -0.64
CA LEU A 78 -13.69 -6.37 -2.08
C LEU A 78 -15.03 -6.78 -2.72
N ASP A 79 -16.03 -7.21 -1.94
CA ASP A 79 -17.34 -7.58 -2.48
C ASP A 79 -18.07 -6.37 -3.09
N TRP A 80 -17.72 -5.15 -2.68
CA TRP A 80 -18.20 -3.92 -3.31
C TRP A 80 -17.85 -3.82 -4.79
N LEU A 81 -16.75 -4.43 -5.22
CA LEU A 81 -16.31 -4.44 -6.62
C LEU A 81 -17.22 -5.27 -7.53
N ALA A 82 -18.14 -6.05 -6.97
CA ALA A 82 -19.14 -6.83 -7.71
C ALA A 82 -20.56 -6.23 -7.63
N THR A 83 -20.70 -5.02 -7.08
CA THR A 83 -22.02 -4.40 -6.89
C THR A 83 -22.55 -3.86 -8.22
N GLY A 84 -23.78 -4.24 -8.57
CA GLY A 84 -24.36 -4.05 -9.89
C GLY A 84 -24.23 -2.63 -10.47
N SER A 85 -24.06 -2.55 -11.79
CA SER A 85 -23.93 -1.30 -12.54
C SER A 85 -24.99 -1.20 -13.64
N THR A 86 -25.36 0.02 -13.99
CA THR A 86 -26.28 0.32 -15.10
C THR A 86 -25.55 1.11 -16.20
N GLY A 87 -26.08 1.02 -17.42
CA GLY A 87 -25.59 1.78 -18.58
C GLY A 87 -24.59 1.05 -19.47
N CYS A 88 -24.38 -0.26 -19.27
CA CYS A 88 -23.60 -1.10 -20.17
C CYS A 88 -24.47 -1.86 -21.19
N SER A 89 -23.89 -2.20 -22.33
CA SER A 89 -24.52 -3.10 -23.30
C SER A 89 -24.69 -4.51 -22.73
N ARG A 90 -25.53 -5.31 -23.37
CA ARG A 90 -25.81 -6.71 -22.98
C ARG A 90 -24.93 -7.73 -23.71
N GLU A 91 -23.89 -7.28 -24.40
CA GLU A 91 -22.94 -8.17 -25.05
C GLU A 91 -22.20 -9.01 -24.00
N LEU A 92 -22.01 -10.29 -24.30
CA LEU A 92 -21.28 -11.21 -23.45
C LEU A 92 -19.83 -11.34 -23.96
N ASP A 93 -18.92 -10.68 -23.26
CA ASP A 93 -17.48 -10.72 -23.52
C ASP A 93 -16.71 -10.82 -22.19
N PRO A 94 -16.73 -11.99 -21.54
CA PRO A 94 -16.44 -12.08 -20.11
C PRO A 94 -15.00 -11.69 -19.74
N VAL A 95 -14.87 -11.00 -18.61
CA VAL A 95 -13.59 -10.68 -18.00
C VAL A 95 -13.54 -11.25 -16.58
N HIS A 96 -12.57 -12.11 -16.32
CA HIS A 96 -12.36 -12.71 -15.01
C HIS A 96 -11.32 -11.90 -14.24
N VAL A 97 -11.62 -11.56 -12.99
CA VAL A 97 -10.71 -10.86 -12.09
C VAL A 97 -10.46 -11.72 -10.86
N ASN A 98 -9.19 -11.80 -10.46
CA ASN A 98 -8.78 -12.35 -9.17
C ASN A 98 -7.94 -11.31 -8.44
N ILE A 99 -8.24 -11.06 -7.17
CA ILE A 99 -7.47 -10.17 -6.32
C ILE A 99 -7.10 -10.93 -5.05
N ARG A 100 -5.82 -10.89 -4.66
CA ARG A 100 -5.32 -11.53 -3.45
C ARG A 100 -4.34 -10.64 -2.73
N GLY A 101 -4.32 -10.70 -1.40
CA GLY A 101 -3.30 -10.03 -0.62
C GLY A 101 -3.79 -9.68 0.77
N THR A 102 -3.49 -8.46 1.22
CA THR A 102 -3.90 -7.99 2.55
C THR A 102 -4.45 -6.57 2.55
N TRP A 103 -5.34 -6.32 3.51
CA TRP A 103 -5.81 -4.99 3.91
C TRP A 103 -5.77 -4.87 5.44
N ARG A 104 -4.98 -3.92 5.96
CA ARG A 104 -4.74 -3.70 7.39
C ARG A 104 -4.31 -5.00 8.11
N GLY A 105 -3.45 -5.77 7.46
CA GLY A 105 -2.96 -7.07 7.94
C GLY A 105 -3.97 -8.23 7.85
N ARG A 106 -5.20 -7.99 7.38
CA ARG A 106 -6.21 -9.04 7.16
C ARG A 106 -6.08 -9.58 5.73
N HIS A 107 -6.10 -10.90 5.58
CA HIS A 107 -6.11 -11.51 4.25
C HIS A 107 -7.37 -11.12 3.47
N LYS A 108 -7.20 -10.87 2.18
CA LYS A 108 -8.27 -10.55 1.24
C LYS A 108 -8.12 -11.43 0.01
N GLU A 109 -9.24 -11.99 -0.42
CA GLU A 109 -9.37 -12.74 -1.66
C GLU A 109 -10.69 -12.36 -2.32
N PHE A 110 -10.67 -12.18 -3.64
CA PHE A 110 -11.83 -11.87 -4.45
C PHE A 110 -11.68 -12.54 -5.81
N ALA A 111 -12.77 -13.10 -6.30
CA ALA A 111 -12.85 -13.63 -7.65
C ALA A 111 -14.23 -13.28 -8.22
N HIS A 112 -14.24 -12.67 -9.40
CA HIS A 112 -15.49 -12.28 -10.06
C HIS A 112 -15.36 -12.34 -11.58
N MET A 113 -16.47 -12.70 -12.23
CA MET A 113 -16.60 -12.67 -13.68
C MET A 113 -17.56 -11.54 -14.05
N TYR A 114 -17.03 -10.51 -14.70
CA TYR A 114 -17.83 -9.44 -15.26
C TYR A 114 -18.31 -9.83 -16.65
N ALA A 115 -19.56 -9.47 -16.98
CA ALA A 115 -20.16 -9.85 -18.26
C ALA A 115 -19.43 -9.25 -19.48
N ASN A 116 -18.86 -8.05 -19.31
CA ASN A 116 -18.01 -7.37 -20.29
C ASN A 116 -17.15 -6.29 -19.61
N ALA A 117 -16.21 -5.71 -20.36
CA ALA A 117 -15.30 -4.68 -19.86
C ALA A 117 -16.03 -3.44 -19.30
N CYS A 118 -17.13 -2.99 -19.92
CA CYS A 118 -17.91 -1.86 -19.39
C CYS A 118 -18.44 -2.15 -17.97
N VAL A 119 -18.96 -3.35 -17.74
CA VAL A 119 -19.47 -3.74 -16.41
C VAL A 119 -18.33 -3.73 -15.40
N LEU A 120 -17.16 -4.26 -15.76
CA LEU A 120 -15.97 -4.23 -14.90
C LEU A 120 -15.56 -2.80 -14.57
N ASP A 121 -15.37 -1.94 -15.59
CA ASP A 121 -14.86 -0.58 -15.39
C ASP A 121 -15.78 0.24 -14.48
N ARG A 122 -17.11 0.02 -14.61
CA ARG A 122 -18.12 0.72 -13.82
C ARG A 122 -18.17 0.28 -12.36
N GLN A 123 -17.77 -0.96 -12.04
CA GLN A 123 -17.83 -1.51 -10.69
C GLN A 123 -16.46 -1.48 -9.99
N ALA A 124 -15.37 -1.65 -10.74
CA ALA A 124 -14.05 -1.92 -10.19
C ALA A 124 -12.91 -1.18 -10.91
N GLY A 125 -13.20 -0.32 -11.90
CA GLY A 125 -12.19 0.32 -12.76
C GLY A 125 -10.99 0.96 -12.05
N PRO A 126 -11.17 1.69 -10.93
CA PRO A 126 -10.03 2.24 -10.19
C PRO A 126 -9.07 1.16 -9.67
N VAL A 127 -9.59 0.01 -9.23
CA VAL A 127 -8.82 -1.09 -8.64
C VAL A 127 -8.34 -2.09 -9.70
N VAL A 128 -9.06 -2.24 -10.80
CA VAL A 128 -8.73 -3.14 -11.89
C VAL A 128 -8.65 -2.29 -13.17
N PRO A 129 -7.43 -1.95 -13.64
CA PRO A 129 -7.20 -1.18 -14.87
C PRO A 129 -7.39 -2.01 -16.14
#